data_AF-A0A2J6XJI3-F1
#
_entry.id   AF-A0A2J6XJI3-F1
#
_cell.length_a   1.000
_cell.length_b   1.000
_cell.length_c   1.000
_cell.angle_alpha   90.00
_cell.angle_beta   90.00
_cell.angle_gamma   90.00
#
_symmetry.space_group_name_H-M   'P 1'
#
loop_
_entity.id
_entity.type
_entity.pdbx_description
1 polymer ?
#
loop_
_entity_poly.entity_id
_entity_poly.type
_entity_poly.pdbx_seq_one_letter_code
_entity_poly.pdbx_strand_id
1 'polypeptide(L)'
;MIIINFSFPFEKIYLSIFNNLMFDKKFIARLSKKYQPETLIFSVPNQVEPCSLALIYSYVIEDSTALNHKVSNLSLRALTYLTRSKQLYEAINKSQNYNNLAIIATNKENIIKIAKEINYNIDNVVEESYICNDLNEMNQITTFRLNSLNL
;
A
#
# COMPACT_ATOMS: atom_id res chain seq x y z
N MET A 1 12.21 -11.30 -7.40
CA MET A 1 11.35 -10.25 -6.83
C MET A 1 11.20 -9.16 -7.87
N ILE A 2 9.96 -8.74 -8.12
CA ILE A 2 9.63 -7.63 -9.02
C ILE A 2 9.48 -6.36 -8.18
N ILE A 3 10.10 -5.27 -8.63
CA ILE A 3 9.85 -3.93 -8.10
C ILE A 3 9.33 -3.07 -9.24
N ILE A 4 8.10 -2.62 -9.09
CA ILE A 4 7.46 -1.69 -10.02
C ILE A 4 7.88 -0.28 -9.64
N ASN A 5 8.43 0.45 -10.60
CA ASN A 5 8.77 1.87 -10.48
C ASN A 5 7.64 2.71 -11.07
N PHE A 6 7.04 3.54 -10.23
CA PHE A 6 6.14 4.60 -10.66
C PHE A 6 6.86 5.94 -10.60
N SER A 7 6.82 6.67 -11.71
CA SER A 7 7.30 8.03 -11.82
C SER A 7 6.27 8.87 -12.55
N PHE A 8 5.87 10.00 -11.97
CA PHE A 8 4.90 10.95 -12.52
C PHE A 8 3.48 10.36 -12.79
N PRO A 9 2.38 11.03 -12.38
CA PRO A 9 2.30 12.29 -11.63
C PRO A 9 2.69 12.14 -10.14
N PHE A 10 3.04 10.93 -9.71
CA PHE A 10 3.47 10.65 -8.34
C PHE A 10 4.93 11.04 -8.10
N GLU A 11 5.29 11.36 -6.85
CA GLU A 11 6.68 11.26 -6.39
C GLU A 11 7.22 9.88 -6.76
N LYS A 12 8.53 9.78 -7.04
CA LYS A 12 9.12 8.49 -7.43
C LYS A 12 8.91 7.48 -6.30
N ILE A 13 8.09 6.47 -6.57
CA ILE A 13 7.80 5.39 -5.64
C ILE A 13 8.06 4.04 -6.28
N TYR A 14 8.38 3.09 -5.42
CA TYR A 14 8.61 1.70 -5.74
C TYR A 14 7.53 0.87 -5.05
N LEU A 15 6.99 -0.12 -5.75
CA LEU A 15 5.98 -1.05 -5.25
C LEU A 15 6.44 -2.48 -5.50
N SER A 16 6.23 -3.35 -4.53
CA SER A 16 6.29 -4.80 -4.72
C SER A 16 5.08 -5.46 -4.08
N ILE A 17 4.51 -6.44 -4.77
CA ILE A 17 3.42 -7.29 -4.27
C ILE A 17 3.98 -8.68 -4.06
N PHE A 18 3.85 -9.19 -2.85
CA PHE A 18 4.30 -10.51 -2.45
C PHE A 18 3.09 -11.43 -2.33
N ASN A 19 3.07 -12.47 -3.15
CA ASN A 19 1.91 -13.36 -3.27
C ASN A 19 2.00 -14.54 -2.30
N ASN A 20 0.85 -14.94 -1.76
CA ASN A 20 0.68 -16.15 -0.93
C ASN A 20 1.67 -16.24 0.24
N LEU A 21 1.91 -15.13 0.92
CA LEU A 21 2.78 -15.12 2.08
C LEU A 21 2.01 -15.54 3.34
N MET A 22 2.58 -16.45 4.12
CA MET A 22 2.12 -16.68 5.49
C MET A 22 2.78 -15.65 6.41
N PHE A 23 2.00 -14.69 6.91
CA PHE A 23 2.46 -13.69 7.86
C PHE A 23 1.47 -13.48 9.01
N ASP A 24 1.99 -13.19 10.20
CA ASP A 24 1.18 -12.72 11.32
C ASP A 24 0.79 -11.25 11.10
N LYS A 25 -0.49 -10.93 11.16
CA LYS A 25 -1.01 -9.56 11.04
C LYS A 25 -0.45 -8.63 12.12
N LYS A 26 -0.19 -9.14 13.33
CA LYS A 26 0.45 -8.35 14.40
C LYS A 26 1.90 -8.01 14.04
N PHE A 27 2.60 -8.95 13.42
CA PHE A 27 3.94 -8.71 12.90
C PHE A 27 3.94 -7.65 11.80
N ILE A 28 3.03 -7.73 10.82
CA ILE A 28 2.88 -6.68 9.79
C ILE A 28 2.49 -5.32 10.38
N ALA A 29 1.62 -5.30 11.40
CA ALA A 29 1.25 -4.06 12.09
C ALA A 29 2.46 -3.41 12.83
N ARG A 30 3.38 -4.21 13.36
CA ARG A 30 4.64 -3.71 13.93
C ARG A 30 5.59 -3.22 12.85
N LEU A 31 5.74 -3.99 11.78
CA LEU A 31 6.63 -3.68 10.67
C LEU A 31 6.20 -2.37 9.99
N SER A 32 4.91 -2.20 9.72
CA SER A 32 4.35 -0.96 9.17
C SER A 32 4.67 0.25 10.05
N LYS A 33 4.54 0.15 11.39
CA LYS A 33 4.93 1.26 12.30
C LYS A 33 6.42 1.57 12.26
N LYS A 34 7.28 0.56 12.13
CA LYS A 34 8.74 0.72 12.10
C LYS A 34 9.23 1.50 10.87
N TYR A 35 8.57 1.34 9.72
CA TYR A 35 9.02 1.89 8.43
C TYR A 35 8.22 3.12 7.94
N GLN A 36 7.29 3.62 8.76
CA GLN A 36 6.60 4.88 8.47
C GLN A 36 7.49 6.09 8.79
N PRO A 37 7.29 7.25 8.13
CA PRO A 37 6.23 7.52 7.15
C PRO A 37 6.57 7.10 5.71
N GLU A 38 7.82 6.78 5.42
CA GLU A 38 8.34 6.62 4.05
C GLU A 38 7.80 5.38 3.33
N THR A 39 7.38 4.36 4.08
CA THR A 39 6.94 3.07 3.54
C THR A 39 5.56 2.68 4.07
N LEU A 40 4.70 2.23 3.16
CA LEU A 40 3.43 1.59 3.48
C LEU A 40 3.57 0.08 3.29
N ILE A 41 3.12 -0.67 4.31
CA ILE A 41 3.11 -2.12 4.34
C ILE A 41 1.71 -2.57 4.79
N PHE A 42 0.96 -3.24 3.94
CA PHE A 42 -0.39 -3.71 4.26
C PHE A 42 -0.81 -4.90 3.39
N SER A 43 -1.78 -5.67 3.87
CA SER A 43 -2.31 -6.83 3.14
C SER A 43 -3.22 -6.38 1.99
N VAL A 44 -3.18 -7.11 0.89
CA VAL A 44 -3.93 -6.83 -0.34
C VAL A 44 -4.64 -8.09 -0.87
N PRO A 45 -5.74 -7.96 -1.64
CA PRO A 45 -6.40 -9.11 -2.25
C PRO A 45 -5.50 -9.79 -3.30
N ASN A 46 -5.93 -10.99 -3.76
CA ASN A 46 -5.20 -11.77 -4.77
C ASN A 46 -5.03 -11.01 -6.10
N GLN A 47 -6.03 -10.22 -6.47
CA GLN A 47 -6.01 -9.34 -7.63
C GLN A 47 -6.11 -7.91 -7.13
N VAL A 48 -5.08 -7.12 -7.41
CA VAL A 48 -5.05 -5.69 -7.12
C VAL A 48 -4.22 -5.00 -8.18
N GLU A 49 -4.72 -3.88 -8.71
CA GLU A 49 -4.01 -3.14 -9.73
C GLU A 49 -2.84 -2.35 -9.10
N PRO A 50 -1.60 -2.48 -9.60
CA PRO A 50 -0.44 -1.73 -9.10
C PRO A 50 -0.66 -0.22 -9.07
N CYS A 51 -1.36 0.33 -10.06
CA CYS A 51 -1.69 1.76 -10.11
C CYS A 51 -2.68 2.20 -9.03
N SER A 52 -3.62 1.33 -8.64
CA SER A 52 -4.49 1.58 -7.49
C SER A 52 -3.69 1.71 -6.20
N LEU A 53 -2.69 0.86 -6.00
CA LEU A 53 -1.81 0.91 -4.83
C LEU A 53 -0.93 2.16 -4.83
N ALA A 54 -0.37 2.54 -5.98
CA ALA A 54 0.37 3.79 -6.15
C ALA A 54 -0.49 5.01 -5.79
N LEU A 55 -1.73 5.06 -6.29
CA LEU A 55 -2.68 6.13 -5.97
C LEU A 55 -3.01 6.20 -4.48
N ILE A 56 -3.24 5.04 -3.85
CA ILE A 56 -3.50 4.95 -2.41
C ILE A 56 -2.32 5.52 -1.62
N TYR A 57 -1.08 5.19 -2.00
CA TYR A 57 0.10 5.75 -1.35
C TYR A 57 0.09 7.27 -1.40
N SER A 58 -0.11 7.86 -2.58
CA SER A 58 -0.12 9.31 -2.75
C SER A 58 -1.21 9.99 -1.93
N TYR A 59 -2.43 9.44 -1.91
CA TYR A 59 -3.51 9.97 -1.07
C TYR A 59 -3.21 9.87 0.43
N VAL A 60 -2.58 8.79 0.88
CA VAL A 60 -2.19 8.63 2.29
C VAL A 60 -1.12 9.66 2.68
N ILE A 61 -0.12 9.88 1.83
CA ILE A 61 0.91 10.90 2.08
C ILE A 61 0.30 12.29 2.08
N GLU A 62 -0.50 12.63 1.07
CA GLU A 62 -1.18 13.93 0.97
C GLU A 62 -2.04 14.20 2.21
N ASP A 63 -2.91 13.26 2.58
CA ASP A 63 -3.75 13.35 3.78
C ASP A 63 -2.92 13.50 5.06
N SER A 64 -1.79 12.78 5.17
CA SER A 64 -0.92 12.87 6.35
C SER A 64 -0.28 14.24 6.51
N THR A 65 0.06 14.91 5.40
CA THR A 65 0.66 16.23 5.38
C THR A 65 -0.37 17.36 5.56
N ALA A 66 -1.55 17.22 4.96
CA ALA A 66 -2.56 18.29 4.91
C ALA A 66 -3.49 18.34 6.13
N LEU A 67 -3.82 17.20 6.75
CA LEU A 67 -5.00 17.10 7.64
C LEU A 67 -4.67 16.84 9.12
N ASN A 68 -3.40 16.93 9.57
CA ASN A 68 -3.00 16.65 10.96
C ASN A 68 -3.69 15.40 11.53
N HIS A 69 -3.74 14.33 10.73
CA HIS A 69 -4.64 13.22 10.99
C HIS A 69 -4.31 12.43 12.27
N LYS A 70 -5.37 12.01 12.96
CA LYS A 70 -5.36 11.22 14.20
C LYS A 70 -4.88 9.76 14.05
N VAL A 71 -4.65 9.28 12.82
CA VAL A 71 -4.28 7.87 12.59
C VAL A 71 -2.77 7.73 12.67
N SER A 72 -2.28 7.18 13.78
CA SER A 72 -0.84 6.96 14.01
C SER A 72 -0.20 5.88 13.13
N ASN A 73 -0.98 5.17 12.30
CA ASN A 73 -0.48 4.15 11.39
C ASN A 73 -1.00 4.39 9.96
N LEU A 74 -0.12 4.92 9.10
CA LEU A 74 -0.43 5.24 7.70
C LEU A 74 -0.82 4.01 6.86
N SER A 75 -0.25 2.83 7.12
CA SER A 75 -0.67 1.59 6.46
C SER A 75 -2.12 1.22 6.73
N LEU A 76 -2.65 1.54 7.92
CA LEU A 76 -4.07 1.30 8.22
C LEU A 76 -4.96 2.28 7.45
N ARG A 77 -4.50 3.52 7.23
CA ARG A 77 -5.19 4.47 6.34
C ARG A 77 -5.18 3.97 4.90
N ALA A 78 -4.06 3.44 4.41
CA ALA A 78 -3.99 2.81 3.09
C ALA A 78 -5.02 1.67 2.94
N LEU A 79 -5.17 0.84 3.98
CA LEU A 79 -6.16 -0.22 4.00
C LEU A 79 -7.61 0.30 3.93
N THR A 80 -7.91 1.43 4.57
CA THR A 80 -9.25 2.05 4.45
C THR A 80 -9.56 2.51 3.03
N TYR A 81 -8.57 3.02 2.30
CA TYR A 81 -8.73 3.35 0.89
C TYR A 81 -8.94 2.10 0.03
N LEU A 82 -8.09 1.09 0.19
CA LEU A 82 -8.18 -0.17 -0.55
C LEU A 82 -9.55 -0.84 -0.41
N THR A 83 -10.08 -0.86 0.82
CA THR A 83 -11.35 -1.51 1.16
C THR A 83 -12.57 -0.60 1.00
N ARG A 84 -12.35 0.67 0.62
CA ARG A 84 -13.36 1.75 0.56
C ARG A 84 -14.21 1.79 1.83
N SER A 85 -13.58 1.73 3.00
CA SER A 85 -14.26 1.68 4.30
C SER A 85 -14.06 2.96 5.09
N LYS A 86 -15.16 3.54 5.57
CA LYS A 86 -15.13 4.78 6.37
C LYS A 86 -14.56 4.54 7.76
N GLN A 87 -14.77 3.34 8.30
CA GLN A 87 -14.29 2.94 9.63
C GLN A 87 -13.16 1.92 9.53
N LEU A 88 -12.18 2.04 10.43
CA LEU A 88 -11.02 1.14 10.46
C LEU A 88 -11.41 -0.33 10.73
N TYR A 89 -12.39 -0.57 11.60
CA TYR A 89 -12.81 -1.94 11.94
C TYR A 89 -13.37 -2.67 10.71
N GLU A 90 -14.13 -1.97 9.85
CA GLU A 90 -14.66 -2.52 8.60
C GLU A 90 -13.53 -2.87 7.63
N ALA A 91 -12.54 -2.00 7.51
CA ALA A 91 -11.38 -2.21 6.64
C ALA A 91 -10.61 -3.47 7.09
N ILE A 92 -10.37 -3.61 8.39
CA ILE A 92 -9.73 -4.81 8.97
C ILE A 92 -10.55 -6.06 8.68
N ASN A 93 -11.88 -6.02 8.87
CA ASN A 93 -12.76 -7.15 8.59
C ASN A 93 -12.75 -7.57 7.12
N LYS A 94 -12.87 -6.62 6.18
CA LYS A 94 -12.80 -6.89 4.73
C LYS A 94 -11.44 -7.46 4.32
N SER A 95 -10.37 -7.03 4.98
CA SER A 95 -9.01 -7.50 4.71
C SER A 95 -8.68 -8.85 5.35
N GLN A 96 -9.63 -9.51 6.02
CA GLN A 96 -9.32 -10.70 6.80
C GLN A 96 -8.71 -11.82 5.96
N ASN A 97 -9.16 -11.96 4.71
CA ASN A 97 -8.76 -13.01 3.78
C ASN A 97 -7.71 -12.55 2.76
N TYR A 98 -7.10 -11.37 2.96
CA TYR A 98 -6.03 -10.88 2.10
C TYR A 98 -4.73 -11.60 2.43
N ASN A 99 -4.26 -12.43 1.49
CA ASN A 99 -3.09 -13.30 1.66
C ASN A 99 -1.83 -12.76 0.96
N ASN A 100 -1.96 -11.63 0.27
CA ASN A 100 -0.85 -10.94 -0.37
C ASN A 100 -0.43 -9.76 0.49
N LEU A 101 0.83 -9.34 0.35
CA LEU A 101 1.39 -8.18 1.02
C LEU A 101 1.87 -7.17 -0.02
N ALA A 102 1.42 -5.92 0.06
CA ALA A 102 1.99 -4.82 -0.71
C ALA A 102 2.98 -4.03 0.15
N ILE A 103 4.12 -3.70 -0.44
CA ILE A 103 5.13 -2.81 0.12
C ILE A 103 5.37 -1.68 -0.87
N ILE A 104 5.12 -0.45 -0.45
CA ILE A 104 5.26 0.76 -1.27
C ILE A 104 6.20 1.73 -0.54
N ALA A 105 7.27 2.17 -1.18
CA ALA A 105 8.26 3.05 -0.58
C ALA A 105 8.85 4.02 -1.60
N THR A 106 9.37 5.17 -1.16
CA THR A 106 10.16 6.10 -2.00
C THR A 106 11.56 5.57 -2.33
N ASN A 107 11.98 4.50 -1.67
CA ASN A 107 13.31 3.92 -1.80
C ASN A 107 13.21 2.38 -1.91
N LYS A 108 13.76 1.80 -2.98
CA LYS A 108 13.68 0.35 -3.26
C LYS A 108 14.44 -0.51 -2.25
N GLU A 109 15.49 0.03 -1.63
CA GLU A 109 16.26 -0.63 -0.59
C GLU A 109 15.39 -0.89 0.66
N ASN A 110 14.39 -0.05 0.94
CA ASN A 110 13.42 -0.33 2.01
C ASN A 110 12.58 -1.57 1.68
N ILE A 111 12.12 -1.72 0.43
CA ILE A 111 11.39 -2.93 -0.01
C ILE A 111 12.26 -4.17 0.19
N ILE A 112 13.53 -4.12 -0.22
CA ILE A 112 14.47 -5.25 -0.07
C ILE A 112 14.70 -5.59 1.41
N LYS A 113 14.88 -4.59 2.28
CA LYS A 113 15.05 -4.80 3.73
C LYS A 113 13.83 -5.46 4.34
N ILE A 114 12.64 -4.96 4.02
CA ILE A 114 11.37 -5.50 4.54
C ILE A 114 11.15 -6.93 4.02
N ALA A 115 11.42 -7.19 2.74
CA ALA A 115 11.36 -8.53 2.16
C ALA A 115 12.26 -9.54 2.91
N LYS A 116 13.46 -9.13 3.31
CA LYS A 116 14.33 -9.96 4.17
C LYS A 116 13.74 -10.16 5.57
N GLU A 117 13.18 -9.12 6.19
CA GLU A 117 12.55 -9.23 7.52
C GLU A 117 11.33 -10.15 7.56
N ILE A 118 10.62 -10.29 6.43
CA ILE A 118 9.50 -11.24 6.30
C ILE A 118 9.96 -12.63 5.82
N ASN A 119 11.27 -12.92 5.83
CA ASN A 119 11.88 -14.16 5.34
C ASN A 119 11.55 -14.51 3.89
N TYR A 120 11.33 -13.49 3.05
CA TYR A 120 11.14 -13.71 1.62
C TYR A 120 12.50 -13.97 0.96
N ASN A 121 12.61 -15.07 0.21
CA ASN A 121 13.83 -15.38 -0.51
C ASN A 121 13.97 -14.44 -1.72
N ILE A 122 15.12 -13.76 -1.83
CA ILE A 122 15.40 -12.79 -2.89
C ILE A 122 16.54 -13.34 -3.75
N ASP A 123 16.19 -14.11 -4.79
CA ASP A 123 17.18 -14.65 -5.72
C ASP A 123 17.68 -13.58 -6.72
N ASN A 124 16.77 -12.72 -7.18
CA ASN A 124 17.07 -11.59 -8.05
C ASN A 124 16.04 -10.46 -7.86
N VAL A 125 16.44 -9.22 -8.13
CA VAL A 125 15.57 -8.04 -8.14
C VAL A 125 15.46 -7.51 -9.56
N VAL A 126 14.25 -7.52 -10.10
CA VAL A 126 13.93 -6.96 -11.42
C VAL A 126 13.15 -5.67 -11.20
N GLU A 127 13.63 -4.56 -11.75
CA GLU A 127 12.92 -3.29 -11.75
C GLU A 127 12.21 -3.10 -13.09
N GLU A 128 10.93 -2.75 -13.06
CA GLU A 128 10.12 -2.57 -14.26
C GLU A 128 9.18 -1.36 -14.14
N SER A 129 8.95 -0.71 -15.28
CA SER A 129 7.92 0.33 -15.42
C SER A 129 6.57 -0.31 -15.67
N TYR A 130 5.50 0.26 -15.12
CA TYR A 130 4.14 -0.26 -15.28
C TYR A 130 3.21 0.78 -15.92
N ILE A 131 2.42 0.33 -16.88
CA ILE A 131 1.40 1.15 -17.56
C ILE A 131 0.04 0.77 -16.99
N CYS A 132 -0.68 1.76 -16.45
CA CYS A 132 -2.01 1.56 -15.88
C CYS A 132 -3.02 1.20 -16.97
N ASN A 133 -3.55 -0.01 -16.92
CA ASN A 133 -4.49 -0.51 -17.94
C ASN A 133 -5.94 -0.53 -17.44
N ASP A 134 -6.16 -0.69 -16.14
CA ASP A 134 -7.50 -0.66 -15.54
C ASP A 134 -7.68 0.56 -14.62
N LEU A 135 -8.51 1.50 -15.07
CA LEU A 135 -8.81 2.73 -14.33
C LEU A 135 -10.04 2.61 -13.42
N ASN A 136 -10.79 1.51 -13.49
CA ASN A 136 -12.04 1.39 -12.73
C ASN A 136 -11.79 1.42 -11.22
N GLU A 137 -10.79 0.68 -10.75
CA GLU A 137 -10.46 0.66 -9.33
C GLU A 137 -9.94 2.03 -8.85
N MET A 138 -9.09 2.68 -9.65
CA MET A 138 -8.60 4.03 -9.37
C MET A 138 -9.74 5.06 -9.27
N ASN A 139 -10.74 4.98 -10.15
CA ASN A 139 -11.92 5.84 -10.12
C ASN A 139 -12.75 5.62 -8.85
N GLN A 140 -12.89 4.38 -8.41
CA GLN A 140 -13.62 4.04 -7.19
C GLN A 140 -12.90 4.54 -5.94
N ILE A 141 -11.56 4.40 -5.87
CA ILE A 141 -10.74 4.94 -4.78
C ILE A 141 -10.83 6.46 -4.72
N THR A 142 -10.74 7.12 -5.88
CA THR A 142 -10.85 8.59 -5.98
C THR A 142 -12.24 9.08 -5.54
N THR A 143 -13.31 8.44 -6.01
CA THR A 143 -14.68 8.75 -5.59
C THR A 143 -14.85 8.58 -4.08
N PHE A 144 -14.31 7.51 -3.51
CA PHE A 144 -14.34 7.29 -2.07
C PHE A 144 -13.62 8.41 -1.30
N ARG A 145 -12.43 8.84 -1.77
CA ARG A 145 -11.70 9.97 -1.17
C ARG A 145 -12.51 11.25 -1.21
N LEU A 146 -13.03 11.63 -2.38
CA LEU A 146 -13.81 12.87 -2.55
C LEU A 146 -15.04 12.88 -1.65
N ASN A 147 -15.79 11.78 -1.58
CA ASN A 147 -16.95 11.65 -0.69
C ASN A 147 -16.59 11.73 0.80
N SER A 148 -15.34 11.44 1.17
CA SER A 148 -14.87 11.55 2.55
C SER A 148 -14.44 12.97 2.94
N LEU A 149 -14.18 13.83 1.96
CA LEU A 149 -13.76 15.22 2.16
C LEU A 149 -14.94 16.20 2.30
N ASN A 150 -16.20 15.75 2.14
CA ASN A 150 -17.40 16.60 2.14
C ASN A 150 -17.25 17.84 1.21
N LEU A 151 -16.78 17.62 -0.02
CA LEU A 151 -16.87 18.62 -1.09
C LEU A 151 -18.27 18.66 -1.70
#